data_AF-A0A3D3L6H3-F1
#
_entry.id   AF-A0A3D3L6H3-F1
#
_cell.length_a   1.000
_cell.length_b   1.000
_cell.length_c   1.000
_cell.angle_alpha   90.00
_cell.angle_beta   90.00
_cell.angle_gamma   90.00
#
_symmetry.space_group_name_H-M   'P 1'
#
loop_
_entity.id
_entity.type
_entity.pdbx_description
1 polymer ?
#
loop_
_entity_poly.entity_id
_entity_poly.type
_entity_poly.pdbx_seq_one_letter_code
_entity_poly.pdbx_strand_id
1 'polypeptide(L)'
;MLLTTSLVALPFVVLALITRIMASYWLSYALVLLAAAGAVWISREGYPASRGDAQGALVFVFLPIYLCMGAGVVAVLVLLSESMARARVRLALAKKQGNQPKTVRERWIMAVSAALFVLAAGACALAITRWAVRHHEVNAALNLTSQEARQETLERALAAKDYEILGILAHQDLPGKDLRRIHDACRQNRNAGSSAFDGLASNPGTPPELLVSLAGQGTYQARGVARNPSTPFATLEQLATHEDKWVRRAVAQNPSAPLSLLAVLAEDGEEMVKDTAKHFLNKSKGKAGKKKAAAKANQP
;
A
#
# COMPACT_ATOMS: atom_id res chain seq x y z
N MET A 1 -39.98 8.13 -56.27
CA MET A 1 -38.52 8.28 -56.33
C MET A 1 -37.83 8.60 -54.99
N LEU A 2 -38.52 8.60 -53.83
CA LEU A 2 -37.91 8.94 -52.52
C LEU A 2 -37.68 7.75 -51.56
N LEU A 3 -37.94 6.51 -51.97
CA LEU A 3 -37.82 5.32 -51.12
C LEU A 3 -36.52 4.52 -51.30
N THR A 4 -35.68 4.86 -52.29
CA THR A 4 -34.47 4.10 -52.61
C THR A 4 -33.20 4.65 -51.95
N THR A 5 -33.20 5.88 -51.44
CA THR A 5 -32.03 6.49 -50.79
C THR A 5 -31.83 6.05 -49.33
N SER A 6 -32.88 5.52 -48.67
CA SER A 6 -32.83 5.16 -47.24
C SER A 6 -32.30 3.74 -46.98
N LEU A 7 -32.51 2.79 -47.90
CA LEU A 7 -31.99 1.43 -47.77
C LEU A 7 -30.46 1.34 -47.98
N VAL A 8 -29.90 2.25 -48.78
CA VAL A 8 -28.45 2.25 -49.10
C VAL A 8 -27.62 2.78 -47.93
N ALA A 9 -28.18 3.57 -47.01
CA ALA A 9 -27.46 4.13 -45.86
C ALA A 9 -27.42 3.21 -44.63
N LEU A 10 -28.35 2.26 -44.51
CA LEU A 10 -28.44 1.33 -43.37
C LEU A 10 -27.18 0.46 -43.17
N PRO A 11 -26.55 -0.10 -44.24
CA PRO A 11 -25.32 -0.89 -44.10
C PRO A 11 -24.14 -0.04 -43.61
N PHE A 12 -24.05 1.22 -44.05
CA PHE A 12 -22.97 2.12 -43.64
C PHE A 12 -23.11 2.57 -42.18
N VAL A 13 -24.32 2.78 -41.70
CA VAL A 13 -24.58 3.10 -40.27
C VAL A 13 -24.30 1.89 -39.38
N VAL A 14 -24.69 0.68 -39.81
CA VAL A 14 -24.38 -0.56 -39.10
C VAL A 14 -22.87 -0.84 -39.09
N LEU A 15 -22.18 -0.63 -40.21
CA LEU A 15 -20.73 -0.80 -40.31
C LEU A 15 -19.98 0.23 -39.45
N ALA A 16 -20.43 1.50 -39.42
CA ALA A 16 -19.87 2.54 -38.56
C ALA A 16 -20.09 2.28 -37.06
N LEU A 17 -21.20 1.62 -36.71
CA LEU A 17 -21.48 1.20 -35.34
C LEU A 17 -20.62 0.00 -34.93
N ILE A 18 -20.49 -1.00 -35.81
CA ILE A 18 -19.61 -2.16 -35.59
C ILE A 18 -18.16 -1.72 -35.45
N THR A 19 -17.67 -0.80 -36.28
CA THR A 19 -16.30 -0.29 -36.17
C THR A 19 -16.06 0.49 -34.89
N ARG A 20 -17.04 1.26 -34.38
CA ARG A 20 -16.94 1.94 -33.07
C ARG A 20 -16.95 0.95 -31.91
N ILE A 21 -17.79 -0.08 -31.96
CA ILE A 21 -17.85 -1.13 -30.93
C ILE A 21 -16.54 -1.90 -30.93
N MET A 22 -16.08 -2.34 -32.10
CA MET A 22 -14.79 -3.01 -32.24
C MET A 22 -13.66 -2.12 -31.75
N ALA A 23 -13.61 -0.84 -32.11
CA ALA A 23 -12.57 0.08 -31.63
C ALA A 23 -12.56 0.21 -30.10
N SER A 24 -13.72 0.27 -29.45
CA SER A 24 -13.81 0.31 -27.98
C SER A 24 -13.35 -1.00 -27.33
N TYR A 25 -13.69 -2.14 -27.94
CA TYR A 25 -13.30 -3.46 -27.49
C TYR A 25 -11.79 -3.67 -27.66
N TRP A 26 -11.25 -3.31 -28.82
CA TRP A 26 -9.82 -3.34 -29.12
C TRP A 26 -9.03 -2.38 -28.24
N LEU A 27 -9.57 -1.21 -27.90
CA LEU A 27 -8.91 -0.28 -26.97
C LEU A 27 -8.85 -0.86 -25.56
N SER A 28 -9.94 -1.46 -25.07
CA SER A 28 -9.94 -2.13 -23.76
C SER A 28 -9.00 -3.34 -23.73
N TYR A 29 -8.96 -4.13 -24.81
CA TYR A 29 -8.07 -5.28 -24.93
C TYR A 29 -6.60 -4.87 -25.06
N ALA A 30 -6.31 -3.79 -25.80
CA ALA A 30 -4.96 -3.23 -25.92
C ALA A 30 -4.45 -2.69 -24.57
N LEU A 31 -5.29 -2.06 -23.76
CA LEU A 31 -4.92 -1.60 -22.41
C LEU A 31 -4.62 -2.79 -21.48
N VAL A 32 -5.41 -3.86 -21.56
CA VAL A 32 -5.16 -5.09 -20.79
C VAL A 32 -3.86 -5.78 -21.24
N LEU A 33 -3.60 -5.86 -22.54
CA LEU A 33 -2.37 -6.44 -23.08
C LEU A 33 -1.14 -5.60 -22.74
N LEU A 34 -1.23 -4.26 -22.77
CA LEU A 34 -0.16 -3.37 -22.32
C LEU A 34 0.13 -3.55 -20.83
N ALA A 35 -0.90 -3.69 -20.00
CA ALA A 35 -0.74 -3.98 -18.59
C ALA A 35 -0.09 -5.36 -18.34
N ALA A 36 -0.51 -6.39 -19.08
CA ALA A 36 0.06 -7.73 -18.99
C ALA A 36 1.52 -7.76 -19.48
N ALA A 37 1.83 -7.05 -20.58
CA ALA A 37 3.18 -6.91 -21.09
C ALA A 37 4.09 -6.17 -20.09
N GLY A 38 3.58 -5.13 -19.43
CA GLY A 38 4.28 -4.45 -18.32
C GLY A 38 4.59 -5.40 -17.17
N ALA A 39 3.62 -6.22 -16.75
CA ALA A 39 3.82 -7.22 -15.70
C ALA A 39 4.84 -8.30 -16.08
N VAL A 40 4.85 -8.78 -17.33
CA VAL A 40 5.81 -9.77 -17.84
C VAL A 40 7.22 -9.19 -17.98
N TRP A 41 7.34 -7.94 -18.44
CA TRP A 41 8.62 -7.24 -18.54
C TRP A 41 9.27 -7.07 -17.16
N ILE A 42 8.49 -6.67 -16.15
CA ILE A 42 8.92 -6.57 -14.75
C ILE A 42 9.37 -7.92 -14.19
N SER A 43 8.68 -9.01 -14.55
CA SER A 43 9.03 -10.38 -14.13
C SER A 43 10.32 -10.90 -14.77
N ARG A 44 10.63 -10.47 -16.01
CA ARG A 44 11.80 -10.92 -16.78
C ARG A 44 13.08 -10.14 -16.52
N GLU A 45 13.02 -8.82 -16.35
CA GLU A 45 14.23 -8.00 -16.19
C GLU A 45 14.69 -7.85 -14.74
N GLY A 46 13.87 -8.24 -13.76
CA GLY A 46 14.22 -8.15 -12.35
C GLY A 46 14.20 -6.70 -11.86
N TYR A 47 13.53 -6.47 -10.74
CA TYR A 47 13.47 -5.15 -10.09
C TYR A 47 14.89 -4.62 -9.83
N PRO A 48 15.24 -3.38 -10.24
CA PRO A 48 16.40 -2.70 -9.69
C PRO A 48 16.10 -2.39 -8.22
N ALA A 49 16.46 -3.32 -7.34
CA ALA A 49 16.24 -3.26 -5.89
C ALA A 49 17.14 -2.23 -5.18
N SER A 50 17.32 -1.04 -5.77
CA SER A 50 18.12 0.05 -5.21
C SER A 50 17.31 1.35 -5.22
N ARG A 51 16.76 1.67 -4.05
CA ARG A 51 16.04 2.90 -3.63
C ARG A 51 14.52 2.75 -3.55
N GLY A 52 14.01 2.72 -2.32
CA GLY A 52 12.89 3.52 -1.81
C GLY A 52 11.48 3.39 -2.41
N ASP A 53 11.29 2.86 -3.61
CA ASP A 53 10.05 3.01 -4.37
C ASP A 53 9.09 1.82 -4.21
N ALA A 54 8.79 1.46 -2.96
CA ALA A 54 7.62 0.61 -2.68
C ALA A 54 6.31 1.25 -3.17
N GLN A 55 6.27 2.59 -3.25
CA GLN A 55 5.14 3.37 -3.77
C GLN A 55 4.94 3.20 -5.28
N GLY A 56 6.03 3.13 -6.06
CA GLY A 56 5.96 2.85 -7.49
C GLY A 56 5.36 1.46 -7.77
N ALA A 57 5.79 0.45 -7.01
CA ALA A 57 5.31 -0.92 -7.15
C ALA A 57 3.79 -1.06 -6.89
N LEU A 58 3.25 -0.33 -5.91
CA LEU A 58 1.81 -0.31 -5.64
C LEU A 58 1.02 0.34 -6.78
N VAL A 59 1.50 1.45 -7.35
CA VAL A 59 0.85 2.09 -8.51
C VAL A 59 0.83 1.13 -9.70
N PHE A 60 1.91 0.40 -10.00
CA PHE A 60 1.96 -0.51 -11.14
C PHE A 60 1.14 -1.79 -10.97
N VAL A 61 0.97 -2.30 -9.74
CA VAL A 61 0.14 -3.48 -9.47
C VAL A 61 -1.34 -3.13 -9.46
N PHE A 62 -1.70 -1.98 -8.90
CA PHE A 62 -3.10 -1.63 -8.68
C PHE A 62 -3.70 -0.80 -9.83
N LEU A 63 -2.93 0.00 -10.57
CA LEU A 63 -3.44 0.78 -11.70
C LEU A 63 -4.14 -0.08 -12.77
N PRO A 64 -3.63 -1.26 -13.18
CA PRO A 64 -4.34 -2.15 -14.10
C PRO A 64 -5.64 -2.70 -13.53
N ILE A 65 -5.65 -3.05 -12.24
CA ILE A 65 -6.85 -3.54 -11.54
C ILE A 65 -7.90 -2.43 -11.49
N TYR A 66 -7.49 -1.18 -11.23
CA TYR A 66 -8.36 -0.01 -11.21
C TYR A 66 -8.84 0.41 -12.60
N LEU A 67 -7.99 0.31 -13.63
CA LEU A 67 -8.40 0.51 -15.03
C LEU A 67 -9.37 -0.57 -15.48
N CYS A 68 -9.20 -1.83 -15.04
CA CYS A 68 -10.16 -2.91 -15.28
C CYS A 68 -11.48 -2.72 -14.53
N MET A 69 -11.46 -2.26 -13.27
CA MET A 69 -12.68 -1.91 -12.54
C MET A 69 -13.39 -0.71 -13.16
N GLY A 70 -12.64 0.33 -13.54
CA GLY A 70 -13.16 1.48 -14.28
C GLY A 70 -13.73 1.08 -15.64
N ALA A 71 -13.05 0.20 -16.39
CA ALA A 71 -13.52 -0.34 -17.66
C ALA A 71 -14.76 -1.23 -17.50
N GLY A 72 -14.85 -2.02 -16.42
CA GLY A 72 -16.03 -2.82 -16.10
C GLY A 72 -17.25 -1.94 -15.78
N VAL A 73 -17.07 -0.89 -14.99
CA VAL A 73 -18.11 0.12 -14.75
C VAL A 73 -18.49 0.80 -16.06
N VAL A 74 -17.54 1.30 -16.85
CA VAL A 74 -17.80 1.92 -18.15
C VAL A 74 -18.51 0.95 -19.11
N ALA A 75 -18.17 -0.33 -19.13
CA ALA A 75 -18.84 -1.35 -19.95
C ALA A 75 -20.30 -1.56 -19.51
N VAL A 76 -20.57 -1.66 -18.21
CA VAL A 76 -21.94 -1.74 -17.67
C VAL A 76 -22.73 -0.48 -18.02
N LEU A 77 -22.12 0.70 -17.87
CA LEU A 77 -22.72 1.99 -18.23
C LEU A 77 -23.04 2.05 -19.74
N VAL A 78 -22.13 1.60 -20.61
CA VAL A 78 -22.32 1.52 -22.06
C VAL A 78 -23.45 0.54 -22.42
N LEU A 79 -23.45 -0.67 -21.88
CA LEU A 79 -24.50 -1.66 -22.11
C LEU A 79 -25.89 -1.16 -21.68
N LEU A 80 -25.98 -0.48 -20.53
CA LEU A 80 -27.20 0.15 -20.05
C LEU A 80 -27.64 1.28 -20.99
N SER A 81 -26.72 2.13 -21.45
CA SER A 81 -27.01 3.21 -22.41
C SER A 81 -27.51 2.69 -23.77
N GLU A 82 -26.94 1.60 -24.28
CA GLU A 82 -27.39 0.96 -25.52
C GLU A 82 -28.77 0.30 -25.35
N SER A 83 -29.02 -0.31 -24.19
CA SER A 83 -30.34 -0.89 -23.88
C SER A 83 -31.42 0.20 -23.90
N MET A 84 -31.11 1.38 -23.34
CA MET A 84 -31.97 2.56 -23.35
C MET A 84 -32.17 3.13 -24.75
N ALA A 85 -31.11 3.23 -25.55
CA ALA A 85 -31.19 3.70 -26.94
C ALA A 85 -32.08 2.79 -27.80
N ARG A 86 -31.89 1.46 -27.71
CA ARG A 86 -32.71 0.46 -28.43
C ARG A 86 -34.18 0.54 -28.04
N ALA A 87 -34.48 0.69 -26.75
CA ALA A 87 -35.84 0.81 -26.26
C ALA A 87 -36.51 2.14 -26.69
N ARG A 88 -35.78 3.26 -26.75
CA ARG A 88 -36.29 4.54 -27.30
C ARG A 88 -36.67 4.44 -28.78
N VAL A 89 -35.83 3.80 -29.60
CA VAL A 89 -36.11 3.61 -31.03
C VAL A 89 -37.36 2.76 -31.25
N ARG A 90 -37.51 1.65 -30.50
CA ARG A 90 -38.71 0.79 -30.56
C ARG A 90 -39.99 1.55 -30.17
N LEU A 91 -39.93 2.38 -29.13
CA LEU A 91 -41.05 3.24 -28.71
C LEU A 91 -41.43 4.29 -29.78
N ALA A 92 -40.44 4.89 -30.44
CA ALA A 92 -40.66 5.85 -31.51
C ALA A 92 -41.32 5.22 -32.75
N LEU A 93 -40.88 4.02 -33.12
CA LEU A 93 -41.46 3.24 -34.23
C LEU A 93 -42.90 2.79 -33.91
N ALA A 94 -43.15 2.31 -32.68
CA ALA A 94 -44.48 1.89 -32.24
C ALA A 94 -45.50 3.05 -32.26
N LYS A 95 -45.10 4.26 -31.83
CA LYS A 95 -45.93 5.47 -31.95
C LYS A 95 -46.29 5.80 -33.40
N LYS A 96 -45.35 5.63 -34.33
CA LYS A 96 -45.54 5.94 -35.76
C LYS A 96 -46.52 5.00 -36.45
N GLN A 97 -46.66 3.78 -35.94
CA GLN A 97 -47.56 2.74 -36.47
C GLN A 97 -48.97 2.76 -35.85
N GLY A 98 -49.30 3.78 -35.03
CA GLY A 98 -50.62 3.90 -34.38
C GLY A 98 -50.92 2.82 -33.34
N ASN A 99 -49.95 1.97 -33.02
CA ASN A 99 -50.12 0.84 -32.11
C ASN A 99 -49.80 1.31 -30.69
N GLN A 100 -50.76 1.18 -29.76
CA GLN A 100 -50.51 1.42 -28.33
C GLN A 100 -49.43 0.42 -27.88
N PRO A 101 -48.20 0.87 -27.53
CA PRO A 101 -47.14 -0.08 -27.22
C PRO A 101 -47.53 -0.88 -25.96
N LYS A 102 -46.99 -2.10 -25.80
CA LYS A 102 -47.06 -2.92 -24.57
C LYS A 102 -46.23 -2.23 -23.46
N THR A 103 -46.67 -1.03 -23.10
CA THR A 103 -45.88 0.17 -22.78
C THR A 103 -45.28 0.21 -21.39
N VAL A 104 -45.75 -0.61 -20.47
CA VAL A 104 -45.40 -0.48 -19.05
C VAL A 104 -44.08 -1.18 -18.75
N ARG A 105 -43.94 -2.44 -19.15
CA ARG A 105 -42.76 -3.27 -18.83
C ARG A 105 -41.45 -2.71 -19.39
N GLU A 106 -41.45 -2.25 -20.64
CA GLU A 106 -40.24 -1.70 -21.28
C GLU A 106 -39.86 -0.31 -20.73
N ARG A 107 -40.86 0.51 -20.36
CA ARG A 107 -40.61 1.78 -19.66
C ARG A 107 -40.05 1.54 -18.25
N TRP A 108 -40.56 0.53 -17.55
CA TRP A 108 -40.01 0.10 -16.26
C TRP A 108 -38.58 -0.41 -16.37
N ILE A 109 -38.27 -1.27 -17.35
CA ILE A 109 -36.89 -1.73 -17.57
C ILE A 109 -35.96 -0.56 -17.86
N MET A 110 -36.34 0.39 -18.72
CA MET A 110 -35.54 1.59 -18.97
C MET A 110 -35.35 2.45 -17.71
N ALA A 111 -36.42 2.70 -16.95
CA ALA A 111 -36.36 3.50 -15.74
C ALA A 111 -35.47 2.85 -14.66
N VAL A 112 -35.60 1.52 -14.46
CA VAL A 112 -34.78 0.76 -13.51
C VAL A 112 -33.32 0.72 -13.95
N SER A 113 -33.05 0.46 -15.24
CA SER A 113 -31.69 0.49 -15.79
C SER A 113 -31.04 1.87 -15.65
N ALA A 114 -31.78 2.95 -15.90
CA ALA A 114 -31.29 4.31 -15.70
C ALA A 114 -31.02 4.62 -14.22
N ALA A 115 -31.90 4.19 -13.31
CA ALA A 115 -31.71 4.37 -11.87
C ALA A 115 -30.48 3.61 -11.36
N LEU A 116 -30.31 2.35 -11.76
CA LEU A 116 -29.15 1.54 -11.40
C LEU A 116 -27.84 2.13 -11.95
N PHE A 117 -27.85 2.67 -13.17
CA PHE A 117 -26.72 3.39 -13.74
C PHE A 117 -26.32 4.58 -12.86
N VAL A 118 -27.27 5.42 -12.48
CA VAL A 118 -27.01 6.63 -11.68
C VAL A 118 -26.49 6.25 -10.29
N LEU A 119 -27.06 5.22 -9.66
CA LEU A 119 -26.60 4.72 -8.37
C LEU A 119 -25.19 4.14 -8.44
N ALA A 120 -24.89 3.34 -9.47
CA ALA A 120 -23.56 2.75 -9.65
C ALA A 120 -22.51 3.84 -9.95
N ALA A 121 -22.82 4.81 -10.80
CA ALA A 121 -21.94 5.94 -11.10
C ALA A 121 -21.70 6.80 -9.85
N GLY A 122 -22.75 7.07 -9.06
CA GLY A 122 -22.64 7.81 -7.80
C GLY A 122 -21.79 7.08 -6.75
N ALA A 123 -21.98 5.77 -6.59
CA ALA A 123 -21.18 4.94 -5.68
C ALA A 123 -19.70 4.90 -6.10
N CYS A 124 -19.43 4.78 -7.40
CA CYS A 124 -18.07 4.80 -7.96
C CYS A 124 -17.39 6.16 -7.71
N ALA A 125 -18.09 7.27 -8.00
CA ALA A 125 -17.58 8.61 -7.74
C ALA A 125 -17.24 8.81 -6.26
N LEU A 126 -18.13 8.41 -5.35
CA LEU A 126 -17.89 8.51 -3.91
C LEU A 126 -16.69 7.66 -3.46
N ALA A 127 -16.54 6.44 -4.00
CA ALA A 127 -15.40 5.58 -3.70
C ALA A 127 -14.08 6.20 -4.17
N ILE A 128 -14.04 6.75 -5.38
CA ILE A 128 -12.86 7.43 -5.94
C ILE A 128 -12.51 8.66 -5.10
N THR A 129 -13.50 9.48 -4.74
CA THR A 129 -13.25 10.67 -3.91
C THR A 129 -12.72 10.27 -2.53
N ARG A 130 -13.32 9.27 -1.87
CA ARG A 130 -12.83 8.77 -0.57
C ARG A 130 -11.42 8.23 -0.67
N TRP A 131 -11.12 7.44 -1.71
CA TRP A 131 -9.78 6.94 -1.94
C TRP A 131 -8.78 8.07 -2.19
N ALA A 132 -9.13 9.04 -3.02
CA ALA A 132 -8.25 10.17 -3.34
C ALA A 132 -7.93 11.02 -2.10
N VAL A 133 -8.94 11.30 -1.27
CA VAL A 133 -8.77 11.99 0.02
C VAL A 133 -7.85 11.15 0.93
N ARG A 134 -8.13 9.86 1.07
CA ARG A 134 -7.34 8.98 1.93
C ARG A 134 -5.88 8.89 1.49
N HIS A 135 -5.66 8.74 0.19
CA HIS A 135 -4.32 8.67 -0.38
C HIS A 135 -3.56 10.00 -0.22
N HIS A 136 -4.26 11.13 -0.35
CA HIS A 136 -3.68 12.44 -0.05
C HIS A 136 -3.29 12.58 1.42
N GLU A 137 -4.15 12.16 2.36
CA GLU A 137 -3.86 12.17 3.80
C GLU A 137 -2.63 11.33 4.15
N VAL A 138 -2.55 10.10 3.63
CA VAL A 138 -1.41 9.19 3.84
C VAL A 138 -0.12 9.80 3.27
N ASN A 139 -0.16 10.35 2.05
CA ASN A 139 0.99 11.00 1.44
C ASN A 139 1.42 12.27 2.18
N ALA A 140 0.46 13.03 2.70
CA ALA A 140 0.75 14.19 3.53
C ALA A 140 1.45 13.77 4.82
N ALA A 141 0.97 12.71 5.48
CA ALA A 141 1.56 12.17 6.70
C ALA A 141 2.99 11.65 6.47
N LEU A 142 3.27 11.02 5.34
CA LEU A 142 4.62 10.52 4.98
C LEU A 142 5.63 11.65 4.76
N ASN A 143 5.18 12.81 4.28
CA ASN A 143 6.03 13.93 3.89
C ASN A 143 6.07 15.06 4.95
N LEU A 144 5.76 14.75 6.21
CA LEU A 144 5.79 15.73 7.30
C LEU A 144 7.22 16.14 7.65
N THR A 145 7.54 17.41 7.39
CA THR A 145 8.88 17.97 7.62
C THR A 145 9.04 18.60 9.00
N SER A 146 8.00 19.26 9.53
CA SER A 146 8.05 19.93 10.83
C SER A 146 7.54 19.05 11.97
N GLN A 147 8.13 19.24 13.16
CA GLN A 147 7.71 18.54 14.37
C GLN A 147 6.29 18.93 14.81
N GLU A 148 5.92 20.19 14.61
CA GLU A 148 4.56 20.70 14.89
C GLU A 148 3.51 19.98 14.03
N ALA A 149 3.76 19.80 12.74
CA ALA A 149 2.82 19.11 11.85
C ALA A 149 2.71 17.61 12.17
N ARG A 150 3.79 16.97 12.62
CA ARG A 150 3.74 15.60 13.17
C ARG A 150 2.85 15.52 14.40
N GLN A 151 2.97 16.49 15.30
CA GLN A 151 2.19 16.48 16.54
C GLN A 151 0.70 16.78 16.29
N GLU A 152 0.37 17.73 15.41
CA GLU A 152 -1.02 17.99 15.01
C GLU A 152 -1.65 16.76 14.34
N THR A 153 -0.91 16.11 13.44
CA THR A 153 -1.37 14.89 12.75
C THR A 153 -1.56 13.74 13.74
N LEU A 154 -0.67 13.62 14.75
CA LEU A 154 -0.80 12.64 15.82
C LEU A 154 -2.10 12.83 16.61
N GLU A 155 -2.41 14.05 17.05
CA GLU A 155 -3.63 14.32 17.81
C GLU A 155 -4.88 13.98 16.99
N ARG A 156 -4.90 14.35 15.70
CA ARG A 156 -5.98 13.98 14.78
C ARG A 156 -6.12 12.47 14.63
N ALA A 157 -5.02 11.77 14.40
CA ALA A 157 -5.01 10.32 14.21
C ALA A 157 -5.44 9.56 15.47
N LEU A 158 -5.00 10.00 16.65
CA LEU A 158 -5.42 9.42 17.93
C LEU A 158 -6.93 9.64 18.16
N ALA A 159 -7.44 10.84 17.90
CA ALA A 159 -8.86 11.15 18.04
C ALA A 159 -9.74 10.34 17.07
N ALA A 160 -9.29 10.19 15.82
CA ALA A 160 -9.97 9.42 14.79
C ALA A 160 -9.78 7.90 14.93
N LYS A 161 -8.89 7.45 15.82
CA LYS A 161 -8.43 6.04 15.93
C LYS A 161 -7.90 5.52 14.59
N ASP A 162 -7.11 6.34 13.92
CA ASP A 162 -6.54 6.05 12.62
C ASP A 162 -5.18 5.34 12.74
N TYR A 163 -5.23 4.02 12.88
CA TYR A 163 -4.03 3.22 13.13
C TYR A 163 -3.05 3.15 11.95
N GLU A 164 -3.51 3.44 10.73
CA GLU A 164 -2.64 3.50 9.56
C GLU A 164 -1.73 4.73 9.64
N ILE A 165 -2.31 5.90 9.94
CA ILE A 165 -1.53 7.13 10.13
C ILE A 165 -0.66 7.04 11.39
N LEU A 166 -1.17 6.44 12.48
CA LEU A 166 -0.36 6.18 13.67
C LEU A 166 0.84 5.27 13.36
N GLY A 167 0.67 4.27 12.48
CA GLY A 167 1.77 3.43 12.02
C GLY A 167 2.83 4.20 11.25
N ILE A 168 2.42 5.11 10.36
CA ILE A 168 3.35 6.00 9.63
C ILE A 168 4.12 6.90 10.60
N LEU A 169 3.41 7.53 11.53
CA LEU A 169 4.01 8.40 12.55
C LEU A 169 4.98 7.65 13.46
N ALA A 170 4.71 6.37 13.77
CA ALA A 170 5.61 5.54 14.58
C ALA A 170 7.00 5.35 13.98
N HIS A 171 7.16 5.47 12.65
CA HIS A 171 8.47 5.42 11.99
C HIS A 171 9.19 6.78 11.96
N GLN A 172 8.53 7.87 12.33
CA GLN A 172 9.05 9.23 12.25
C GLN A 172 9.74 9.65 13.54
N ASP A 173 10.50 10.75 13.45
CA ASP A 173 11.14 11.37 14.61
C ASP A 173 10.10 12.06 15.50
N LEU A 174 9.64 11.30 16.50
CA LEU A 174 8.71 11.72 17.53
C LEU A 174 9.35 11.51 18.92
N PRO A 175 9.05 12.38 19.88
CA PRO A 175 9.55 12.21 21.23
C PRO A 175 8.94 10.95 21.87
N GLY A 176 9.70 10.29 22.74
CA GLY A 176 9.30 9.00 23.33
C GLY A 176 7.95 9.01 24.07
N LYS A 177 7.52 10.16 24.60
CA LYS A 177 6.18 10.34 25.20
C LYS A 177 5.05 10.10 24.20
N ASP A 178 5.24 10.51 22.95
CA ASP A 178 4.23 10.43 21.89
C ASP A 178 4.22 9.03 21.28
N LEU A 179 5.39 8.41 21.13
CA LEU A 179 5.52 7.00 20.78
C LEU A 179 4.83 6.08 21.80
N ARG A 180 4.89 6.42 23.10
CA ARG A 180 4.12 5.72 24.15
C ARG A 180 2.61 5.84 23.94
N ARG A 181 2.11 7.03 23.60
CA ARG A 181 0.68 7.24 23.30
C ARG A 181 0.22 6.41 22.10
N ILE A 182 1.04 6.33 21.05
CA ILE A 182 0.78 5.47 19.88
C ILE A 182 0.70 4.00 20.32
N HIS A 183 1.70 3.53 21.08
CA HIS A 183 1.73 2.16 21.60
C HIS A 183 0.46 1.82 22.39
N ASP A 184 0.07 2.68 23.33
CA ASP A 184 -1.06 2.44 24.23
C ASP A 184 -2.40 2.45 23.48
N ALA A 185 -2.54 3.30 22.45
CA ALA A 185 -3.70 3.33 21.58
C ALA A 185 -3.82 2.04 20.74
N CYS A 186 -2.71 1.60 20.13
CA CYS A 186 -2.70 0.40 19.27
C CYS A 186 -2.88 -0.90 20.06
N ARG A 187 -2.38 -0.96 21.30
CA ARG A 187 -2.53 -2.13 22.19
C ARG A 187 -3.98 -2.49 22.49
N GLN A 188 -4.89 -1.51 22.47
CA GLN A 188 -6.30 -1.72 22.77
C GLN A 188 -7.09 -2.33 21.60
N ASN A 189 -6.48 -2.50 20.42
CA ASN A 189 -7.17 -2.99 19.23
C ASN A 189 -6.43 -4.17 18.57
N ARG A 190 -7.08 -5.35 18.53
CA ARG A 190 -6.53 -6.58 17.92
C ARG A 190 -6.14 -6.43 16.44
N ASN A 191 -6.77 -5.51 15.70
CA ASN A 191 -6.56 -5.35 14.27
C ASN A 191 -5.60 -4.19 13.92
N ALA A 192 -5.19 -3.38 14.90
CA ALA A 192 -4.41 -2.16 14.70
C ALA A 192 -2.88 -2.35 14.77
N GLY A 193 -2.44 -3.50 15.30
CA GLY A 193 -1.13 -3.58 15.94
C GLY A 193 0.07 -3.65 15.00
N SER A 194 -0.02 -4.37 13.87
CA SER A 194 1.21 -4.80 13.20
C SER A 194 2.07 -3.64 12.72
N SER A 195 1.54 -2.74 11.89
CA SER A 195 2.34 -1.66 11.30
C SER A 195 2.85 -0.66 12.34
N ALA A 196 2.04 -0.32 13.33
CA ALA A 196 2.43 0.61 14.39
C ALA A 196 3.50 0.00 15.31
N PHE A 197 3.36 -1.28 15.68
CA PHE A 197 4.38 -1.96 16.49
C PHE A 197 5.68 -2.18 15.71
N ASP A 198 5.60 -2.42 14.40
CA ASP A 198 6.78 -2.53 13.53
C ASP A 198 7.53 -1.20 13.44
N GLY A 199 6.79 -0.10 13.35
CA GLY A 199 7.34 1.26 13.40
C GLY A 199 8.00 1.59 14.73
N LEU A 200 7.30 1.33 15.84
CA LEU A 200 7.83 1.54 17.18
C LEU A 200 9.08 0.71 17.44
N ALA A 201 9.09 -0.57 17.03
CA ALA A 201 10.23 -1.45 17.20
C ALA A 201 11.48 -0.94 16.47
N SER A 202 11.29 -0.36 15.27
CA SER A 202 12.38 0.11 14.41
C SER A 202 12.83 1.55 14.71
N ASN A 203 12.04 2.32 15.47
CA ASN A 203 12.30 3.73 15.72
C ASN A 203 13.36 3.95 16.82
N PRO A 204 14.50 4.61 16.54
CA PRO A 204 15.55 4.87 17.52
C PRO A 204 15.10 5.68 18.75
N GLY A 205 14.07 6.51 18.60
CA GLY A 205 13.48 7.32 19.66
C GLY A 205 12.55 6.56 20.61
N THR A 206 12.26 5.27 20.34
CA THR A 206 11.36 4.48 21.16
C THR A 206 11.96 4.24 22.55
N PRO A 207 11.21 4.56 23.62
CA PRO A 207 11.64 4.32 24.99
C PRO A 207 12.03 2.84 25.23
N PRO A 208 13.13 2.57 25.97
CA PRO A 208 13.61 1.22 26.19
C PRO A 208 12.57 0.30 26.86
N GLU A 209 11.71 0.85 27.73
CA GLU A 209 10.67 0.06 28.41
C GLU A 209 9.61 -0.45 27.42
N LEU A 210 9.32 0.31 26.36
CA LEU A 210 8.39 -0.12 25.31
C LEU A 210 9.02 -1.20 24.43
N LEU A 211 10.31 -1.09 24.12
CA LEU A 211 11.04 -2.11 23.35
C LEU A 211 11.01 -3.48 24.04
N VAL A 212 11.09 -3.53 25.37
CA VAL A 212 10.92 -4.76 26.15
C VAL A 212 9.55 -5.40 25.87
N SER A 213 8.48 -4.61 25.90
CA SER A 213 7.13 -5.12 25.65
C SER A 213 6.91 -5.56 24.19
N LEU A 214 7.57 -4.91 23.23
CA LEU A 214 7.47 -5.23 21.80
C LEU A 214 8.23 -6.49 21.41
N ALA A 215 9.32 -6.81 22.11
CA ALA A 215 10.13 -8.01 21.84
C ALA A 215 9.34 -9.32 21.90
N GLY A 216 8.28 -9.37 22.72
CA GLY A 216 7.43 -10.55 22.88
C GLY A 216 6.19 -10.61 22.00
N GLN A 217 5.92 -9.60 21.16
CA GLN A 217 4.67 -9.55 20.39
C GLN A 217 4.69 -10.36 19.09
N GLY A 218 5.88 -10.68 18.59
CA GLY A 218 6.04 -11.48 17.38
C GLY A 218 7.46 -11.40 16.83
N THR A 219 7.79 -12.33 15.93
CA THR A 219 9.14 -12.46 15.35
C THR A 219 9.57 -11.22 14.57
N TYR A 220 8.64 -10.54 13.91
CA TYR A 220 8.94 -9.33 13.14
C TYR A 220 9.29 -8.16 14.08
N GLN A 221 8.50 -7.96 15.13
CA GLN A 221 8.76 -6.93 16.15
C GLN A 221 10.06 -7.23 16.91
N ALA A 222 10.29 -8.50 17.28
CA ALA A 222 11.54 -8.95 17.89
C ALA A 222 12.78 -8.60 17.03
N ARG A 223 12.68 -8.75 15.70
CA ARG A 223 13.73 -8.37 14.77
C ARG A 223 13.96 -6.85 14.73
N GLY A 224 12.88 -6.06 14.75
CA GLY A 224 12.96 -4.60 14.81
C GLY A 224 13.64 -4.13 16.10
N VAL A 225 13.18 -4.65 17.25
CA VAL A 225 13.78 -4.39 18.57
C VAL A 225 15.25 -4.82 18.59
N ALA A 226 15.60 -5.98 18.04
CA ALA A 226 16.98 -6.44 17.99
C ALA A 226 17.92 -5.49 17.23
N ARG A 227 17.43 -4.74 16.22
CA ARG A 227 18.23 -3.76 15.47
C ARG A 227 18.29 -2.38 16.12
N ASN A 228 17.36 -2.08 17.02
CA ASN A 228 17.18 -0.75 17.55
C ASN A 228 18.32 -0.38 18.51
N PRO A 229 19.03 0.76 18.31
CA PRO A 229 20.17 1.14 19.14
C PRO A 229 19.78 1.45 20.59
N SER A 230 18.51 1.74 20.86
CA SER A 230 17.98 2.04 22.20
C SER A 230 17.56 0.79 22.97
N THR A 231 17.75 -0.41 22.40
CA THR A 231 17.34 -1.66 23.05
C THR A 231 18.21 -1.98 24.27
N PRO A 232 17.59 -2.24 25.45
CA PRO A 232 18.32 -2.63 26.64
C PRO A 232 19.15 -3.89 26.44
N PHE A 233 20.29 -3.95 27.14
CA PHE A 233 21.18 -5.12 27.11
C PHE A 233 20.45 -6.43 27.49
N ALA A 234 19.66 -6.44 28.56
CA ALA A 234 18.92 -7.62 28.98
C ALA A 234 17.96 -8.15 27.89
N THR A 235 17.32 -7.24 27.13
CA THR A 235 16.47 -7.61 26.00
C THR A 235 17.30 -8.16 24.84
N LEU A 236 18.48 -7.60 24.57
CA LEU A 236 19.39 -8.13 23.56
C LEU A 236 19.91 -9.53 23.92
N GLU A 237 20.19 -9.81 25.19
CA GLU A 237 20.56 -11.14 25.67
C GLU A 237 19.44 -12.16 25.41
N GLN A 238 18.19 -11.81 25.74
CA GLN A 238 17.04 -12.67 25.46
C GLN A 238 16.87 -12.91 23.94
N LEU A 239 17.02 -11.87 23.13
CA LEU A 239 16.87 -11.98 21.67
C LEU A 239 18.04 -12.72 21.00
N ALA A 240 19.20 -12.79 21.65
CA ALA A 240 20.36 -13.54 21.17
C ALA A 240 20.13 -15.06 21.22
N THR A 241 19.15 -15.55 21.99
CA THR A 241 18.76 -16.97 22.03
C THR A 241 17.44 -17.22 21.30
N HIS A 242 16.94 -16.25 20.53
CA HIS A 242 15.68 -16.38 19.81
C HIS A 242 15.73 -17.50 18.75
N GLU A 243 14.63 -18.22 18.56
CA GLU A 243 14.54 -19.35 17.61
C GLU A 243 14.87 -18.94 16.16
N ASP A 244 14.33 -17.79 15.73
CA ASP A 244 14.60 -17.22 14.41
C ASP A 244 16.04 -16.66 14.32
N LYS A 245 16.84 -17.25 13.43
CA LYS A 245 18.19 -16.81 13.10
C LYS A 245 18.29 -15.37 12.61
N TRP A 246 17.24 -14.84 11.97
CA TRP A 246 17.23 -13.45 11.53
C TRP A 246 17.14 -12.47 12.70
N VAL A 247 16.50 -12.86 13.81
CA VAL A 247 16.46 -12.09 15.06
C VAL A 247 17.84 -12.12 15.71
N ARG A 248 18.46 -13.29 15.84
CA ARG A 248 19.83 -13.41 16.39
C ARG A 248 20.86 -12.63 15.55
N ARG A 249 20.76 -12.69 14.22
CA ARG A 249 21.55 -11.86 13.30
C ARG A 249 21.32 -10.37 13.53
N ALA A 250 20.07 -9.95 13.75
CA ALA A 250 19.77 -8.55 14.04
C ALA A 250 20.42 -8.07 15.33
N VAL A 251 20.48 -8.91 16.38
CA VAL A 251 21.22 -8.61 17.61
C VAL A 251 22.71 -8.39 17.32
N ALA A 252 23.32 -9.25 16.50
CA ALA A 252 24.72 -9.07 16.09
C ALA A 252 24.98 -7.78 15.28
N GLN A 253 23.97 -7.27 14.59
CA GLN A 253 24.03 -6.01 13.83
C GLN A 253 23.80 -4.77 14.69
N ASN A 254 23.33 -4.93 15.92
CA ASN A 254 22.97 -3.81 16.78
C ASN A 254 24.20 -2.98 17.17
N PRO A 255 24.21 -1.65 16.94
CA PRO A 255 25.32 -0.77 17.33
C PRO A 255 25.64 -0.78 18.84
N SER A 256 24.65 -1.08 19.66
CA SER A 256 24.72 -1.13 21.12
C SER A 256 25.02 -2.53 21.67
N ALA A 257 25.16 -3.55 20.82
CA ALA A 257 25.51 -4.90 21.26
C ALA A 257 26.92 -4.92 21.88
N PRO A 258 27.08 -5.42 23.11
CA PRO A 258 28.39 -5.49 23.75
C PRO A 258 29.26 -6.58 23.14
N LEU A 259 30.58 -6.42 23.27
CA LEU A 259 31.58 -7.37 22.74
C LEU A 259 31.40 -8.78 23.30
N SER A 260 30.95 -8.92 24.55
CA SER A 260 30.65 -10.21 25.18
C SER A 260 29.54 -10.95 24.43
N LEU A 261 28.44 -10.25 24.13
CA LEU A 261 27.32 -10.82 23.39
C LEU A 261 27.69 -11.17 21.95
N LEU A 262 28.48 -10.32 21.28
CA LEU A 262 29.02 -10.62 19.96
C LEU A 262 29.96 -11.83 19.95
N ALA A 263 30.72 -12.05 21.03
CA ALA A 263 31.58 -13.22 21.16
C ALA A 263 30.76 -14.51 21.32
N VAL A 264 29.63 -14.47 22.03
CA VAL A 264 28.69 -15.59 22.13
C VAL A 264 28.07 -15.89 20.76
N LEU A 265 27.55 -14.87 20.06
CA LEU A 265 26.96 -15.03 18.73
C LEU A 265 27.99 -15.43 17.65
N ALA A 266 29.28 -15.18 17.89
CA ALA A 266 30.35 -15.64 17.03
C ALA A 266 30.61 -17.16 17.12
N GLU A 267 29.90 -17.87 17.99
CA GLU A 267 29.84 -19.34 18.07
C GLU A 267 28.43 -19.90 17.79
N ASP A 268 27.51 -19.09 17.25
CA ASP A 268 26.17 -19.53 16.86
C ASP A 268 26.23 -20.70 15.85
N GLY A 269 25.25 -21.60 15.93
CA GLY A 269 25.14 -22.76 15.03
C GLY A 269 24.75 -22.38 13.60
N GLU A 270 24.14 -21.21 13.39
CA GLU A 270 23.83 -20.68 12.06
C GLU A 270 25.00 -19.86 11.52
N GLU A 271 25.58 -20.31 10.40
CA GLU A 271 26.75 -19.71 9.75
C GLU A 271 26.58 -18.21 9.49
N MET A 272 25.38 -17.80 9.03
CA MET A 272 25.09 -16.39 8.76
C MET A 272 25.16 -15.50 10.01
N VAL A 273 24.74 -16.02 11.18
CA VAL A 273 24.82 -15.30 12.45
C VAL A 273 26.28 -15.23 12.90
N LYS A 274 26.99 -16.36 12.81
CA LYS A 274 28.41 -16.50 13.15
C LYS A 274 29.28 -15.49 12.42
N ASP A 275 29.15 -15.41 11.10
CA ASP A 275 29.93 -14.50 10.27
C ASP A 275 29.60 -13.03 10.53
N THR A 276 28.31 -12.73 10.70
CA THR A 276 27.85 -11.38 11.04
C THR A 276 28.46 -10.94 12.38
N ALA A 277 28.36 -11.78 13.41
CA ALA A 277 28.90 -11.50 14.73
C ALA A 277 30.42 -11.32 14.72
N LYS A 278 31.17 -12.20 14.03
CA LYS A 278 32.63 -12.06 13.86
C LYS A 278 33.02 -10.76 13.16
N HIS A 279 32.30 -10.39 12.09
CA HIS A 279 32.53 -9.14 11.38
C HIS A 279 32.38 -7.92 12.30
N PHE A 280 31.27 -7.83 13.03
CA PHE A 280 31.02 -6.70 13.94
C PHE A 280 31.92 -6.73 15.18
N LEU A 281 32.29 -7.90 15.69
CA LEU A 281 33.25 -8.06 16.79
C LEU A 281 34.62 -7.49 16.41
N ASN A 282 35.13 -7.85 15.23
CA ASN A 282 36.41 -7.36 14.73
C ASN A 282 36.38 -5.85 14.47
N LYS A 283 35.28 -5.35 13.89
CA LYS A 283 35.05 -3.92 13.65
C LYS A 283 35.04 -3.11 14.94
N SER A 284 34.37 -3.61 15.98
CA SER A 284 34.27 -2.93 17.29
C SER A 284 35.59 -2.96 18.06
N LYS A 285 36.36 -4.06 18.00
CA LYS A 285 37.73 -4.14 18.54
C LYS A 285 38.67 -3.13 17.85
N GLY A 286 38.61 -3.02 16.52
CA GLY A 286 39.40 -2.05 15.76
C GLY A 286 39.10 -0.59 16.12
N LYS A 287 37.83 -0.23 16.32
CA LYS A 287 37.44 1.11 16.80
C LYS A 287 37.95 1.40 18.22
N ALA A 288 37.88 0.43 19.12
CA ALA A 288 38.38 0.57 20.49
C ALA A 288 39.92 0.79 20.53
N GLY A 289 40.66 0.06 19.70
CA GLY A 289 42.11 0.24 19.55
C GLY A 289 42.49 1.65 19.06
N LYS A 290 41.80 2.17 18.04
CA LYS A 290 42.02 3.53 17.52
C LYS A 290 41.70 4.62 18.56
N LYS A 291 40.60 4.48 19.32
CA LYS A 291 40.27 5.42 20.42
C LYS A 291 41.34 5.41 21.51
N LYS A 292 41.85 4.24 21.91
CA LYS A 292 42.94 4.13 22.90
C LYS A 292 44.24 4.76 22.40
N ALA A 293 44.59 4.59 21.12
CA ALA A 293 45.77 5.21 20.51
C ALA A 293 45.63 6.75 20.44
N ALA A 294 44.47 7.26 20.05
CA ALA A 294 44.19 8.71 20.01
C ALA A 294 44.19 9.35 21.41
N ALA A 295 43.66 8.65 22.42
CA ALA A 295 43.71 9.12 23.81
C ALA A 295 45.14 9.16 24.38
N LYS A 296 46.01 8.25 23.95
CA LYS A 296 47.43 8.22 24.35
C LYS A 296 48.28 9.29 23.63
N ALA A 297 47.89 9.68 22.40
CA ALA A 297 48.56 10.73 21.64
C ALA A 297 48.19 12.16 22.08
N ASN A 298 47.10 12.33 22.83
CA ASN A 298 46.63 13.61 23.38
C ASN A 298 46.95 13.79 24.88
N GLN A 299 47.79 12.93 25.46
CA GLN A 299 48.34 13.17 26.79
C GLN A 299 49.57 14.09 26.64
N PRO A 300 49.62 15.24 27.34
CA PRO A 300 50.72 16.20 27.25
C PRO A 300 52.05 15.64 27.79
#